data_AF-A0A9E4X7C7-F1
#
_entry.id   AF-A0A9E4X7C7-F1
#
_cell.length_a   1.000
_cell.length_b   1.000
_cell.length_c   1.000
_cell.angle_alpha   90.00
_cell.angle_beta   90.00
_cell.angle_gamma   90.00
#
_symmetry.space_group_name_H-M   'P 1'
#
loop_
_entity.id
_entity.type
_entity.pdbx_description
1 polymer ?
#
loop_
_entity_poly.entity_id
_entity_poly.type
_entity_poly.pdbx_seq_one_letter_code
_entity_poly.pdbx_strand_id
1 'polypeptide(L)' 'MDSDAHEPEDQLPPELADRIAAGVGLNVEEPHALLVINPQSLLARLCFGPIPAPRAQGLNP' A
#
# COMPACT_ATOMS: atom_id res chain seq x y z
N MET A 1 -0.98 -7.43 -0.01
CA MET A 1 -1.93 -8.43 -0.54
C MET A 1 -2.26 -7.99 -1.95
N ASP A 2 -2.32 -8.93 -2.88
CA ASP A 2 -2.63 -8.69 -4.29
C ASP A 2 -3.67 -9.74 -4.71
N SER A 3 -4.60 -9.36 -5.58
CA SER A 3 -5.59 -10.30 -6.14
C SER A 3 -5.02 -11.18 -7.24
N ASP A 4 -3.85 -10.85 -7.77
CA ASP A 4 -3.24 -11.52 -8.95
C ASP A 4 -4.24 -11.65 -10.11
N ALA A 5 -5.07 -10.62 -10.27
CA ALA A 5 -6.12 -10.59 -11.27
C ALA A 5 -5.48 -10.49 -12.66
N HIS A 6 -5.86 -11.40 -13.56
CA HIS A 6 -5.39 -11.40 -14.94
C HIS A 6 -6.39 -10.72 -15.88
N GLU A 7 -7.68 -10.82 -15.58
CA GLU A 7 -8.77 -10.13 -16.28
C GLU A 7 -9.53 -9.17 -15.33
N PRO A 8 -10.24 -8.15 -15.86
CA PRO A 8 -10.97 -7.19 -15.03
C PRO A 8 -12.02 -7.83 -14.10
N GLU A 9 -12.66 -8.91 -14.53
CA GLU A 9 -13.62 -9.68 -13.74
C GLU A 9 -13.00 -10.44 -12.56
N ASP A 10 -11.69 -10.69 -12.57
CA ASP A 10 -10.96 -11.32 -11.47
C ASP A 10 -10.67 -10.33 -10.33
N GLN A 11 -10.89 -9.03 -10.57
CA GLN A 11 -10.61 -7.99 -9.60
C GLN A 11 -11.46 -8.20 -8.34
N LEU A 12 -10.79 -8.35 -7.20
CA LEU A 12 -11.49 -8.51 -5.93
C LEU A 12 -12.23 -7.22 -5.55
N PRO A 13 -13.53 -7.30 -5.21
CA PRO A 13 -14.24 -6.17 -4.65
C PRO A 13 -13.71 -5.86 -3.24
N PRO A 14 -13.69 -4.58 -2.82
CA PRO A 14 -13.14 -4.16 -1.53
C PRO A 14 -13.72 -4.91 -0.33
N GLU A 15 -15.02 -5.19 -0.34
CA GLU A 15 -15.70 -5.89 0.76
C GLU A 15 -15.24 -7.35 0.91
N LEU A 16 -14.79 -7.97 -0.19
CA LEU A 16 -14.24 -9.32 -0.16
C LEU A 16 -12.79 -9.32 0.36
N ALA A 17 -12.01 -8.27 0.07
CA ALA A 17 -10.66 -8.11 0.61
C ALA A 17 -10.68 -8.03 2.14
N ASP A 18 -11.64 -7.31 2.72
CA ASP A 18 -11.81 -7.21 4.18
C ASP A 18 -12.16 -8.58 4.81
N ARG A 19 -13.03 -9.36 4.16
CA ARG A 19 -13.38 -10.71 4.61
C ARG A 19 -12.19 -11.67 4.54
N ILE A 20 -11.39 -11.60 3.48
CA ILE A 20 -10.18 -12.40 3.34
C ILE A 20 -9.20 -12.03 4.44
N ALA A 21 -8.98 -10.74 4.67
CA ALA A 21 -8.10 -10.26 5.72
C ALA A 21 -8.49 -10.79 7.12
N ALA A 22 -9.77 -10.69 7.47
CA ALA A 22 -10.28 -11.26 8.71
C ALA A 22 -10.06 -12.79 8.78
N GLY A 23 -10.30 -13.48 7.65
CA GLY A 23 -10.10 -14.94 7.54
C GLY A 23 -8.65 -15.39 7.71
N VAL A 24 -7.66 -14.55 7.35
CA VAL A 24 -6.23 -14.83 7.55
C VAL A 24 -5.69 -14.29 8.88
N GLY A 25 -6.56 -13.78 9.74
CA GLY A 25 -6.22 -13.33 11.10
C GLY A 25 -5.69 -11.90 11.19
N LEU A 26 -5.88 -11.08 10.16
CA LEU A 26 -5.56 -9.66 10.22
C LEU A 26 -6.63 -8.91 11.00
N ASN A 27 -6.18 -7.95 11.80
CA ASN A 27 -7.06 -7.00 12.50
C ASN A 27 -7.59 -5.93 11.53
N VAL A 28 -8.43 -5.02 12.02
CA VAL A 28 -9.12 -4.02 11.17
C VAL A 28 -8.19 -2.94 10.58
N GLU A 29 -7.03 -2.68 11.16
CA GLU A 29 -6.10 -1.65 10.68
C GLU A 29 -5.04 -2.18 9.71
N GLU A 30 -4.70 -3.47 9.84
CA GLU A 30 -3.70 -4.15 9.01
C GLU A 30 -4.04 -4.19 7.49
N PRO A 31 -5.30 -4.37 7.06
CA PRO A 31 -5.69 -4.32 5.65
C PRO A 31 -5.35 -2.98 5.01
N HIS A 32 -5.62 -1.88 5.71
CA HIS A 32 -5.31 -0.54 5.23
C HIS A 32 -3.80 -0.34 5.06
N ALA A 33 -3.00 -0.81 6.03
CA ALA A 33 -1.55 -0.78 5.91
C ALA A 33 -1.05 -1.61 4.71
N LEU A 34 -1.60 -2.81 4.50
CA LEU A 34 -1.17 -3.74 3.46
C LEU A 34 -1.60 -3.36 2.04
N LEU A 35 -2.78 -2.76 1.88
CA LEU A 35 -3.36 -2.42 0.58
C LEU A 35 -3.10 -0.98 0.15
N VAL A 36 -2.82 -0.08 1.09
CA VAL A 36 -2.65 1.36 0.80
C VAL A 36 -1.27 1.88 1.19
N ILE A 37 -0.92 1.81 2.48
CA ILE A 37 0.29 2.48 3.00
C ILE A 37 1.56 1.82 2.45
N ASN A 38 1.64 0.49 2.48
CA ASN A 38 2.82 -0.25 2.04
C ASN A 38 3.06 -0.11 0.53
N PRO A 39 2.06 -0.26 -0.36
CA PRO A 39 2.24 0.01 -1.79
C PRO A 39 2.69 1.44 -2.08
N GLN A 40 2.08 2.45 -1.44
CA GLN A 40 2.50 3.85 -1.62
C GLN A 40 3.95 4.07 -1.18
N SER A 41 4.34 3.52 -0.03
CA SER A 41 5.71 3.61 0.48
C SER A 41 6.71 2.94 -0.45
N LEU A 42 6.35 1.79 -1.04
CA LEU A 42 7.18 1.10 -2.02
C LEU A 42 7.35 1.92 -3.30
N LEU A 43 6.26 2.47 -3.84
CA LEU A 43 6.30 3.33 -5.03
C LEU A 43 7.15 4.58 -4.80
N ALA A 44 7.04 5.21 -3.63
CA ALA A 44 7.87 6.36 -3.26
C ALA A 44 9.38 6.01 -3.23
N ARG A 45 9.74 4.83 -2.70
CA ARG A 45 11.14 4.33 -2.70
C ARG A 45 11.66 4.03 -4.10
N LEU A 46 10.77 3.65 -5.02
CA LEU A 46 11.08 3.41 -6.42
C LEU A 46 11.00 4.69 -7.28
N CYS A 47 10.81 5.86 -6.66
CA CYS A 47 10.67 7.14 -7.33
C CYS A 47 9.44 7.25 -8.26
N PHE A 48 8.40 6.43 -8.06
CA PHE A 48 7.10 6.51 -8.72
C PHE A 48 6.09 7.21 -7.81
N GLY A 49 6.25 8.52 -7.60
CA GLY A 49 5.34 9.30 -6.74
C GLY A 49 5.92 10.69 -6.43
N PRO A 50 5.16 11.57 -5.76
CA PRO A 50 5.70 12.87 -5.34
C PRO A 50 6.91 12.63 -4.44
N ILE A 51 8.08 13.10 -4.90
CA ILE A 51 9.33 13.07 -4.13
C ILE A 51 9.06 13.84 -2.83
N PRO A 52 9.24 13.24 -1.63
CA PRO A 52 9.25 14.03 -0.42
C PRO A 52 10.36 15.08 -0.58
N ALA A 53 10.01 16.36 -0.44
CA ALA A 53 10.96 17.46 -0.63
C ALA A 53 12.29 17.13 0.08
N PRO A 54 13.44 17.31 -0.60
CA PRO A 54 14.72 16.99 0.00
C PRO A 54 14.82 17.72 1.34
N ARG A 55 15.05 16.96 2.42
CA ARG A 55 15.41 17.53 3.72
C ARG A 55 16.58 18.47 3.44
N ALA A 56 16.40 19.77 3.69
CA ALA A 56 17.47 20.73 3.64
C ALA A 56 18.58 20.27 4.59
N GLN A 57 19.61 19.64 4.02
CA GLN A 57 20.88 19.40 4.68
C GLN A 57 21.81 20.54 4.25
N GLY A 58 22.29 21.28 5.24
CA GLY A 58 23.20 22.42 5.09
C GLY A 58 22.58 23.65 5.73
N LEU A 59 23.15 24.25 6.78
CA LEU A 59 24.56 24.43 7.08
C LEU A 59 24.72 24.62 8.60
N ASN A 60 25.67 23.92 9.21
CA ASN A 60 26.20 24.27 10.52
C ASN A 60 27.48 25.08 10.27
N PRO A 61 27.63 26.31 10.78
CA PRO A 61 28.94 26.87 11.07
C PRO A 61 29.53 26.25 12.35
#